data_AF-E9I2A0-F1
#
_entry.id   AF-E9I2A0-F1
#
_cell.length_a   1.000
_cell.length_b   1.000
_cell.length_c   1.000
_cell.angle_alpha   90.00
_cell.angle_beta   90.00
_cell.angle_gamma   90.00
#
_symmetry.space_group_name_H-M   'P 1'
#
loop_
_entity.id
_entity.type
_entity.pdbx_description
1 polymer ?
#
loop_
_entity_poly.entity_id
_entity_poly.type
_entity_poly.pdbx_seq_one_letter_code
_entity_poly.pdbx_strand_id
1 'polypeptide(L)'
;MGSYKEISNSGLDIAKTIEDEEPDQEEDLTRSFSECEIESSISRCGSISNSIRQRGGSVASRSSAKEKKEEKPAFAEESRSSGSVSLKVYWEYFRSGGSCIYLLLFTFTCLLTQILFSGSDYWLTLWTNAEELRTRQGNVSENSSFSNITEADFSNVTDEIKENGPFSGEWWKEPDTYTGIYIFTILIVGVFIFSMIRTIHYFLMCMISSIHLHNRMFQSIIRAPLLFFDQNPVGRILNRFAKDIGCMDEMLPSAFFDVITIALTAIGILFLVGLVNPWLLLPILFLSVIFVKFRQFYLKTARDVKRLESTTRSPVFTHLSSSLVGLTTLRAHQCEVVFQQIFDECQDVHSSAWYMFLATTRWFGIWLDWICVTYVACVTYACLGLSTSMTGSEAGLAISSAMALTGMFQWGVRQSAEVENQMTSVERVIEYSKLPSEAALDSII
;
A
#
# COMPACT_ATOMS: atom_id res chain seq x y z
N MET A 1 -19.74 15.76 -27.14
CA MET A 1 -18.45 16.47 -27.28
C MET A 1 -18.76 17.94 -27.50
N GLY A 2 -18.28 18.82 -26.62
CA GLY A 2 -18.55 20.26 -26.68
C GLY A 2 -17.84 20.95 -27.85
N SER A 3 -18.34 22.11 -28.23
CA SER A 3 -17.77 22.93 -29.32
C SER A 3 -16.39 23.49 -28.92
N TYR A 4 -15.50 23.70 -29.89
CA TYR A 4 -14.16 24.30 -29.70
C TYR A 4 -14.18 25.57 -28.83
N LYS A 5 -15.24 26.38 -28.94
CA LYS A 5 -15.43 27.59 -28.13
C LYS A 5 -15.76 27.30 -26.65
N GLU A 6 -16.40 26.18 -26.34
CA GLU A 6 -16.68 25.77 -24.95
C GLU A 6 -15.40 25.23 -24.28
N ILE A 7 -14.58 24.47 -25.01
CA ILE A 7 -13.32 23.93 -24.49
C ILE A 7 -12.31 25.07 -24.28
N SER A 8 -12.21 26.01 -25.23
CA SER A 8 -11.36 27.20 -25.11
C SER A 8 -11.75 28.12 -23.95
N ASN A 9 -13.03 28.22 -23.60
CA ASN A 9 -13.50 29.06 -22.49
C ASN A 9 -13.51 28.31 -21.14
N SER A 10 -13.33 26.99 -21.14
CA SER A 10 -13.40 26.18 -19.93
C SER A 10 -12.17 26.25 -19.03
N GLY A 11 -11.12 27.01 -19.41
CA GLY A 11 -9.96 27.26 -18.56
C GLY A 11 -9.27 25.98 -18.06
N LEU A 12 -9.43 24.87 -18.78
CA LEU A 12 -8.92 23.57 -18.36
C LEU A 12 -7.47 23.46 -18.80
N ASP A 13 -6.59 23.69 -17.84
CA ASP A 13 -5.13 23.69 -17.85
C ASP A 13 -4.48 22.35 -18.30
N ILE A 14 -5.19 21.47 -19.02
CA ILE A 14 -4.68 20.17 -19.48
C ILE A 14 -3.52 20.36 -20.46
N ALA A 15 -3.61 21.36 -21.35
CA ALA A 15 -2.54 21.64 -22.31
C ALA A 15 -1.27 22.16 -21.62
N LYS A 16 -1.39 23.02 -20.59
CA LYS A 16 -0.24 23.48 -19.79
C LYS A 16 0.34 22.39 -18.89
N THR A 17 -0.50 21.53 -18.33
CA THR A 17 -0.04 20.37 -17.54
C THR A 17 0.69 19.34 -18.42
N ILE A 18 0.47 19.37 -19.74
CA ILE A 18 1.18 18.52 -20.72
C ILE A 18 2.38 19.25 -21.33
N GLU A 19 2.33 20.57 -21.53
CA GLU A 19 3.48 21.40 -21.95
C GLU A 19 4.60 21.42 -20.89
N ASP A 20 4.28 21.34 -19.60
CA ASP A 20 5.28 21.25 -18.54
C ASP A 20 6.09 19.92 -18.55
N GLU A 21 5.75 18.95 -19.42
CA GLU A 21 6.47 17.67 -19.57
C GLU A 21 7.55 17.64 -20.69
N GLU A 22 7.72 18.65 -21.56
CA GLU A 22 8.83 18.68 -22.55
C GLU A 22 9.53 20.05 -22.69
N PRO A 23 10.88 20.13 -22.66
CA PRO A 23 11.60 21.37 -22.90
C PRO A 23 11.82 21.64 -24.40
N ASP A 24 11.73 22.92 -24.75
CA ASP A 24 11.99 23.52 -26.06
C ASP A 24 13.29 23.03 -26.72
N GLN A 25 13.18 22.44 -27.91
CA GLN A 25 14.23 22.43 -28.94
C GLN A 25 13.59 22.63 -30.32
N GLU A 26 13.25 23.88 -30.61
CA GLU A 26 12.96 24.31 -31.97
C GLU A 26 14.16 25.11 -32.49
N GLU A 27 15.12 24.42 -33.12
CA GLU A 27 15.91 25.05 -34.17
C GLU A 27 16.43 23.98 -35.16
N ASP A 28 16.11 24.26 -36.43
CA ASP A 28 16.76 23.77 -37.64
C ASP A 28 16.30 22.44 -38.25
N LEU A 29 15.26 22.50 -39.11
CA LEU A 29 15.06 21.57 -40.23
C LEU A 29 14.13 22.16 -41.30
N THR A 30 14.56 23.27 -41.92
CA THR A 30 14.09 23.60 -43.27
C THR A 30 14.97 22.89 -44.30
N ARG A 31 14.62 21.65 -44.65
CA ARG A 31 15.05 21.06 -45.93
C ARG A 31 13.86 20.42 -46.64
N SER A 32 13.53 21.07 -47.76
CA SER A 32 12.57 20.69 -48.78
C SER A 32 12.45 19.18 -48.99
N PHE A 33 11.23 18.65 -48.90
CA PHE A 33 10.91 17.35 -49.49
C PHE A 33 9.76 17.50 -50.49
N SER A 34 10.09 17.12 -51.72
CA SER A 34 9.28 17.08 -52.93
C SER A 34 8.14 16.07 -52.82
N GLU A 35 7.01 16.39 -53.44
CA GLU A 35 5.87 15.48 -53.68
C GLU A 35 6.30 14.25 -54.48
N CYS A 36 6.38 13.08 -53.83
CA CYS A 36 6.07 11.74 -54.35
C CYS A 36 6.58 10.70 -53.34
N GLU A 37 5.78 10.33 -52.33
CA GLU A 37 5.96 9.03 -51.62
C GLU A 37 4.84 8.67 -50.61
N ILE A 38 3.59 9.15 -50.79
CA ILE A 38 2.52 8.93 -49.80
C ILE A 38 2.00 7.47 -49.77
N GLU A 39 2.14 6.70 -50.85
CA GLU A 39 1.68 5.29 -50.87
C GLU A 39 2.62 4.30 -50.15
N SER A 40 3.90 4.64 -49.94
CA SER A 40 4.87 3.72 -49.33
C SER A 40 4.86 3.73 -47.79
N SER A 41 4.19 4.70 -47.18
CA SER A 41 4.13 4.89 -45.72
C SER A 41 2.97 4.12 -45.07
N ILE A 42 1.90 3.84 -45.82
CA ILE A 42 0.73 3.10 -45.33
C ILE A 42 1.07 1.60 -45.11
N SER A 43 1.96 1.01 -45.91
CA SER A 43 2.42 -0.37 -45.68
C SER A 43 3.47 -0.52 -44.56
N ARG A 44 4.16 0.56 -44.20
CA ARG A 44 5.21 0.55 -43.15
C ARG A 44 4.64 0.65 -41.74
N CYS A 45 3.49 1.31 -41.52
CA CYS A 45 2.81 1.27 -40.21
C CYS A 45 2.33 -0.13 -39.82
N GLY A 46 1.87 -0.95 -40.79
CA GLY A 46 1.55 -2.36 -40.54
C GLY A 46 2.76 -3.23 -40.17
N SER A 47 3.96 -2.87 -40.64
CA SER A 47 5.20 -3.58 -40.29
C SER A 47 5.79 -3.19 -38.94
N ILE A 48 5.50 -1.99 -38.41
CA ILE A 48 5.96 -1.58 -37.08
C ILE A 48 5.29 -2.45 -36.00
N SER A 49 4.00 -2.78 -36.16
CA SER A 49 3.27 -3.70 -35.28
C SER A 49 3.87 -5.13 -35.28
N ASN A 50 4.34 -5.61 -36.44
CA ASN A 50 5.02 -6.92 -36.53
C ASN A 50 6.47 -6.90 -36.01
N SER A 51 7.18 -5.77 -36.08
CA SER A 51 8.57 -5.65 -35.60
C SER A 51 8.69 -5.62 -34.07
N ILE A 52 7.67 -5.13 -33.37
CA ILE A 52 7.61 -5.14 -31.89
C ILE A 52 7.33 -6.56 -31.37
N ARG A 53 6.69 -7.42 -32.16
CA ARG A 53 6.35 -8.80 -31.78
C ARG A 53 7.54 -9.77 -31.80
N GLN A 54 8.66 -9.44 -32.47
CA GLN A 54 9.83 -10.34 -32.60
C GLN A 54 11.04 -9.98 -31.72
N ARG A 55 11.05 -8.84 -31.02
CA ARG A 55 12.22 -8.44 -30.20
C ARG A 55 12.24 -9.00 -28.76
N GLY A 56 11.31 -9.90 -28.44
CA GLY A 56 11.15 -10.54 -27.12
C GLY A 56 11.78 -11.92 -26.96
N GLY A 57 12.85 -12.27 -27.68
CA GLY A 57 13.55 -13.53 -27.44
C GLY A 57 14.71 -13.80 -28.37
N SER A 58 15.94 -13.65 -27.87
CA SER A 58 17.14 -14.46 -28.19
C SER A 58 18.41 -13.66 -27.87
N VAL A 59 19.04 -13.98 -26.74
CA VAL A 59 20.44 -13.62 -26.47
C VAL A 59 21.29 -14.80 -26.93
N ALA A 60 22.02 -14.66 -28.05
CA ALA A 60 23.26 -15.36 -28.33
C ALA A 60 23.98 -14.82 -29.58
N SER A 61 25.15 -14.21 -29.35
CA SER A 61 26.39 -14.35 -30.11
C SER A 61 26.43 -13.98 -31.61
N ARG A 62 27.11 -12.87 -31.96
CA ARG A 62 28.41 -12.89 -32.70
C ARG A 62 29.04 -11.51 -32.89
N SER A 63 30.36 -11.56 -33.06
CA SER A 63 31.40 -10.53 -33.03
C SER A 63 31.59 -9.70 -34.31
N SER A 64 32.22 -8.53 -34.10
CA SER A 64 33.10 -7.76 -35.00
C SER A 64 32.48 -6.83 -36.05
N ALA A 65 32.62 -5.51 -35.84
CA ALA A 65 33.51 -4.62 -36.60
C ALA A 65 33.49 -3.20 -36.02
N LYS A 66 34.67 -2.57 -35.90
CA LYS A 66 34.89 -1.20 -35.42
C LYS A 66 34.58 -0.18 -36.52
N GLU A 67 33.73 0.79 -36.23
CA GLU A 67 33.75 2.11 -36.87
C GLU A 67 33.56 3.19 -35.80
N LYS A 68 34.53 4.11 -35.71
CA LYS A 68 34.46 5.28 -34.82
C LYS A 68 33.52 6.31 -35.47
N LYS A 69 32.34 6.49 -34.89
CA LYS A 69 31.55 7.72 -35.02
C LYS A 69 31.60 8.44 -33.68
N GLU A 70 31.83 9.75 -33.73
CA GLU A 70 31.70 10.64 -32.57
C GLU A 70 30.29 10.50 -31.99
N GLU A 71 30.19 9.91 -30.81
CA GLU A 71 28.96 9.85 -30.03
C GLU A 71 28.71 11.24 -29.44
N LYS A 72 27.65 11.91 -29.91
CA LYS A 72 26.93 12.87 -29.07
C LYS A 72 26.59 12.15 -27.75
N PRO A 73 26.73 12.80 -26.57
CA PRO A 73 26.46 12.12 -25.32
C PRO A 73 25.02 11.62 -25.35
N ALA A 74 24.85 10.30 -25.37
CA ALA A 74 23.56 9.67 -25.21
C ALA A 74 22.99 10.19 -23.89
N PHE A 75 21.83 10.84 -23.95
CA PHE A 75 21.04 11.14 -22.76
C PHE A 75 21.03 9.88 -21.90
N ALA A 76 21.50 9.99 -20.66
CA ALA A 76 21.50 8.86 -19.73
C ALA A 76 20.07 8.31 -19.66
N GLU A 77 19.85 7.17 -20.34
CA GLU A 77 18.65 6.36 -20.16
C GLU A 77 18.59 6.06 -18.67
N GLU A 78 17.46 6.43 -18.05
CA GLU A 78 17.22 6.29 -16.63
C GLU A 78 17.63 4.87 -16.21
N SER A 79 18.70 4.75 -15.42
CA SER A 79 19.15 3.46 -14.89
C SER A 79 18.13 3.02 -13.86
N ARG A 80 17.01 2.49 -14.33
CA ARG A 80 15.93 2.00 -13.49
C ARG A 80 16.47 0.78 -12.75
N SER A 81 16.67 0.91 -11.44
CA SER A 81 17.02 -0.22 -10.57
C SER A 81 15.92 -1.29 -10.72
N SER A 82 16.20 -2.30 -11.54
CA SER A 82 15.28 -3.43 -11.75
C SER A 82 15.34 -4.31 -10.50
N GLY A 83 14.41 -4.11 -9.57
CA GLY A 83 14.41 -4.86 -8.30
C GLY A 83 13.29 -4.42 -7.35
N SER A 84 13.12 -5.17 -6.26
CA SER A 84 12.36 -4.70 -5.09
C SER A 84 13.13 -3.58 -4.40
N VAL A 85 12.44 -2.54 -3.92
CA VAL A 85 13.07 -1.43 -3.21
C VAL A 85 13.83 -1.95 -1.98
N SER A 86 15.07 -1.50 -1.82
CA SER A 86 15.93 -1.95 -0.72
C SER A 86 15.40 -1.50 0.64
N LEU A 87 15.44 -2.37 1.66
CA LEU A 87 15.09 -2.04 3.05
C LEU A 87 15.85 -0.82 3.60
N LYS A 88 17.02 -0.49 3.02
CA LYS A 88 17.78 0.72 3.35
C LYS A 88 17.00 2.00 3.04
N VAL A 89 16.26 2.03 1.94
CA VAL A 89 15.45 3.18 1.52
C VAL A 89 14.32 3.42 2.52
N TYR A 90 13.65 2.36 2.98
CA TYR A 90 12.62 2.43 4.02
C TYR A 90 13.18 3.01 5.32
N TRP A 91 14.34 2.51 5.75
CA TRP A 91 15.01 3.01 6.94
C TRP A 91 15.38 4.49 6.81
N GLU A 92 15.91 4.89 5.65
CA GLU A 92 16.33 6.27 5.40
C GLU A 92 15.16 7.26 5.33
N TYR A 93 14.02 6.84 4.78
CA TYR A 93 12.78 7.63 4.79
C TYR A 93 12.30 7.94 6.21
N PHE A 94 12.17 6.92 7.06
CA PHE A 94 11.74 7.11 8.45
C PHE A 94 12.80 7.83 9.28
N ARG A 95 14.09 7.56 9.03
CA ARG A 95 15.20 8.25 9.72
C ARG A 95 15.28 9.73 9.34
N SER A 96 14.82 10.11 8.15
CA SER A 96 14.75 11.50 7.71
C SER A 96 13.67 12.28 8.47
N GLY A 97 12.62 11.64 8.98
CA GLY A 97 11.54 12.28 9.73
C GLY A 97 11.85 12.66 11.17
N GLY A 98 12.97 12.22 11.73
CA GLY A 98 13.34 12.63 13.08
C GLY A 98 14.48 11.84 13.71
N SER A 99 14.77 12.19 14.97
CA SER A 99 15.70 11.45 15.82
C SER A 99 15.23 10.02 16.07
N CYS A 100 16.15 9.09 16.33
CA CYS A 100 15.80 7.70 16.65
C CYS A 100 14.79 7.59 17.80
N ILE A 101 14.81 8.54 18.75
CA ILE A 101 13.84 8.63 19.85
C ILE A 101 12.40 8.81 19.34
N TYR A 102 12.19 9.61 18.30
CA TYR A 102 10.86 9.86 17.74
C TYR A 102 10.28 8.61 17.06
N LEU A 103 11.15 7.83 16.40
CA LEU A 103 10.80 6.51 15.85
C LEU A 103 10.52 5.48 16.94
N LEU A 104 11.33 5.46 18.01
CA LEU A 104 11.09 4.58 19.15
C LEU A 104 9.74 4.90 19.81
N LEU A 105 9.42 6.18 19.99
CA LEU A 105 8.13 6.61 20.52
C LEU A 105 6.97 6.19 19.61
N PHE A 106 7.12 6.29 18.28
CA PHE A 106 6.13 5.78 17.33
C PHE A 106 5.93 4.26 17.47
N THR A 107 7.02 3.50 17.52
CA THR A 107 6.91 2.03 17.71
C THR A 107 6.25 1.68 19.04
N PHE A 108 6.53 2.45 20.10
CA PHE A 108 5.90 2.28 21.39
C PHE A 108 4.40 2.57 21.34
N THR A 109 3.97 3.67 20.73
CA THR A 109 2.53 3.98 20.61
C THR A 109 1.81 2.95 19.76
N CYS A 110 2.41 2.46 18.67
CA CYS A 110 1.87 1.35 17.88
C CYS A 110 1.66 0.07 18.70
N LEU A 111 2.68 -0.36 19.44
CA LEU A 111 2.59 -1.57 20.27
C LEU A 111 1.58 -1.39 21.40
N LEU A 112 1.56 -0.23 22.06
CA LEU A 112 0.63 0.06 23.13
C LEU A 112 -0.82 0.06 22.64
N THR A 113 -1.12 0.71 21.50
CA THR A 113 -2.46 0.67 20.90
C THR A 113 -2.86 -0.77 20.56
N GLN A 114 -1.96 -1.57 19.99
CA GLN A 114 -2.26 -2.95 19.64
C GLN A 114 -2.51 -3.82 20.87
N ILE A 115 -1.73 -3.65 21.94
CA ILE A 115 -1.92 -4.36 23.21
C ILE A 115 -3.26 -3.99 23.83
N LEU A 116 -3.64 -2.71 23.83
CA LEU A 116 -4.93 -2.27 24.35
C LEU A 116 -6.10 -2.84 23.54
N PHE A 117 -5.98 -2.87 22.21
CA PHE A 117 -7.00 -3.43 21.32
C PHE A 117 -7.17 -4.94 21.52
N SER A 118 -6.07 -5.70 21.49
CA SER A 118 -6.12 -7.14 21.76
C SER A 118 -6.52 -7.44 23.22
N GLY A 119 -6.14 -6.58 24.15
CA GLY A 119 -6.53 -6.65 25.56
C GLY A 119 -8.03 -6.42 25.77
N SER A 120 -8.66 -5.49 25.04
CA SER A 120 -10.11 -5.29 25.11
C SER A 120 -10.89 -6.49 24.59
N ASP A 121 -10.42 -7.12 23.51
CA ASP A 121 -11.05 -8.31 22.93
C ASP A 121 -10.92 -9.53 23.87
N TYR A 122 -9.75 -9.69 24.50
CA TYR A 122 -9.53 -10.73 25.49
C TYR A 122 -10.34 -10.50 26.77
N TRP A 123 -10.41 -9.25 27.24
CA TRP A 123 -11.24 -8.87 28.40
C TRP A 123 -12.72 -9.20 28.16
N LEU A 124 -13.24 -8.91 26.97
CA LEU A 124 -14.61 -9.25 26.60
C LEU A 124 -14.87 -10.76 26.72
N THR A 125 -13.89 -11.59 26.38
CA THR A 125 -13.98 -13.05 26.47
C THR A 125 -14.03 -13.53 27.92
N LEU A 126 -13.18 -12.96 28.79
CA LEU A 126 -13.18 -13.24 30.22
C LEU A 126 -14.48 -12.81 30.89
N TRP A 127 -14.94 -11.59 30.58
CA TRP A 127 -16.17 -11.04 31.15
C TRP A 127 -17.39 -11.86 30.72
N THR A 128 -17.47 -12.27 29.45
CA THR A 128 -18.56 -13.12 28.95
C THR A 128 -18.58 -14.48 29.64
N ASN A 129 -17.42 -15.10 29.87
CA ASN A 129 -17.32 -16.37 30.57
C ASN A 129 -17.78 -16.26 32.04
N ALA A 130 -17.33 -15.21 32.74
CA ALA A 130 -17.73 -14.95 34.12
C ALA A 130 -19.25 -14.75 34.25
N GLU A 131 -19.87 -14.03 33.31
CA GLU A 131 -21.32 -13.79 33.31
C GLU A 131 -22.12 -15.06 32.97
N GLU A 132 -21.61 -15.92 32.07
CA GLU A 132 -22.20 -17.22 31.78
C GLU A 132 -22.20 -18.12 33.02
N LEU A 133 -21.10 -18.15 33.78
CA LEU A 133 -20.99 -18.92 35.03
C LEU A 133 -21.98 -18.42 36.09
N ARG A 134 -22.15 -17.10 36.25
CA ARG A 134 -23.15 -16.54 37.17
C ARG A 134 -24.57 -16.92 36.78
N THR A 135 -24.91 -16.79 35.50
CA THR A 135 -26.25 -17.13 35.00
C THR A 135 -26.55 -18.61 35.27
N ARG A 136 -25.55 -19.48 35.10
CA ARG A 136 -25.69 -20.91 35.43
C ARG A 136 -25.90 -21.15 36.93
N GLN A 137 -25.15 -20.47 37.80
CA GLN A 137 -25.32 -20.59 39.25
C GLN A 137 -26.70 -20.07 39.72
N GLY A 138 -27.16 -18.92 39.19
CA GLY A 138 -28.49 -18.37 39.51
C GLY A 138 -29.63 -19.35 39.17
N ASN A 139 -29.59 -19.97 38.00
CA ASN A 139 -30.57 -20.98 37.58
C ASN A 139 -30.56 -22.24 38.47
N VAL A 140 -29.41 -22.62 39.03
CA VAL A 140 -29.30 -23.76 39.95
C VAL A 140 -29.89 -23.42 41.31
N SER A 141 -29.61 -22.22 41.83
CA SER A 141 -30.14 -21.73 43.12
C SER A 141 -31.68 -21.64 43.13
N GLU A 142 -32.29 -21.18 42.03
CA GLU A 142 -33.75 -21.18 41.88
C GLU A 142 -34.34 -22.61 41.91
N ASN A 143 -33.69 -23.56 41.25
CA ASN A 143 -34.13 -24.97 41.24
C ASN A 143 -33.95 -25.66 42.61
N SER A 144 -32.90 -25.33 43.36
CA SER A 144 -32.68 -25.89 44.71
C SER A 144 -33.56 -25.27 45.80
N SER A 145 -34.08 -24.06 45.58
CA SER A 145 -34.97 -23.39 46.54
C SER A 145 -36.36 -24.05 46.68
N PHE A 146 -36.69 -25.00 45.81
CA PHE A 146 -37.90 -25.81 45.91
C PHE A 146 -37.75 -27.08 46.79
N SER A 147 -36.54 -27.39 47.29
CA SER A 147 -36.33 -28.54 48.19
C SER A 147 -35.44 -28.20 49.37
N ASN A 148 -36.06 -28.15 50.56
CA ASN A 148 -35.47 -28.07 51.90
C ASN A 148 -35.29 -26.67 52.48
N ILE A 149 -36.41 -26.09 52.94
CA ILE A 149 -36.36 -25.13 54.05
C ILE A 149 -36.41 -25.96 55.34
N THR A 150 -35.26 -26.18 55.97
CA THR A 150 -35.17 -26.51 57.40
C THR A 150 -34.30 -25.47 58.09
N GLU A 151 -34.87 -24.88 59.13
CA GLU A 151 -34.44 -23.80 60.05
C GLU A 151 -33.06 -23.97 60.73
N ALA A 152 -31.97 -24.30 60.02
CA ALA A 152 -30.65 -24.46 60.63
C ALA A 152 -29.55 -23.48 60.17
N ASP A 153 -29.79 -22.62 59.17
CA ASP A 153 -28.69 -21.88 58.49
C ASP A 153 -28.44 -20.43 58.95
N PHE A 154 -29.11 -19.95 60.01
CA PHE A 154 -28.94 -18.54 60.44
C PHE A 154 -27.64 -18.26 61.24
N SER A 155 -26.82 -19.27 61.56
CA SER A 155 -25.58 -19.07 62.34
C SER A 155 -24.29 -19.04 61.52
N ASN A 156 -24.33 -19.30 60.21
CA ASN A 156 -23.14 -19.22 59.34
C ASN A 156 -23.01 -17.87 58.61
N VAL A 157 -23.97 -16.97 58.78
CA VAL A 157 -24.06 -15.69 58.06
C VAL A 157 -22.98 -14.66 58.50
N THR A 158 -22.25 -14.91 59.58
CA THR A 158 -21.23 -13.97 60.08
C THR A 158 -19.80 -14.26 59.60
N ASP A 159 -19.51 -15.41 58.99
CA ASP A 159 -18.14 -15.80 58.59
C ASP A 159 -17.82 -15.59 57.09
N GLU A 160 -18.79 -15.17 56.28
CA GLU A 160 -18.60 -14.86 54.85
C GLU A 160 -18.47 -13.36 54.53
N ILE A 161 -18.22 -12.51 55.53
CA ILE A 161 -17.69 -11.16 55.28
C ILE A 161 -16.16 -11.24 55.12
N LYS A 162 -15.69 -12.11 54.21
CA LYS A 162 -14.32 -12.03 53.70
C LYS A 162 -14.30 -10.99 52.60
N GLU A 163 -13.81 -9.81 52.95
CA GLU A 163 -13.16 -8.81 52.10
C GLU A 163 -13.35 -8.99 50.57
N ASN A 164 -14.52 -8.59 50.06
CA ASN A 164 -14.67 -8.23 48.64
C ASN A 164 -14.32 -6.74 48.49
N GLY A 165 -13.06 -6.39 48.79
CA GLY A 165 -12.50 -5.13 48.33
C GLY A 165 -12.20 -5.23 46.84
N PRO A 166 -12.17 -4.13 46.07
CA PRO A 166 -11.88 -4.14 44.64
C PRO A 166 -10.46 -4.64 44.25
N PHE A 167 -9.69 -5.18 45.20
CA PHE A 167 -8.28 -5.59 45.04
C PHE A 167 -7.84 -6.80 45.89
N SER A 168 -8.75 -7.56 46.50
CA SER A 168 -8.42 -8.81 47.23
C SER A 168 -8.78 -10.05 46.39
N GLY A 169 -7.81 -10.95 46.15
CA GLY A 169 -7.99 -12.20 45.39
C GLY A 169 -7.88 -12.09 43.86
N GLU A 170 -8.18 -13.18 43.12
CA GLU A 170 -8.27 -13.22 41.65
C GLU A 170 -9.46 -12.38 41.10
N TRP A 171 -9.59 -11.11 41.50
CA TRP A 171 -10.72 -10.22 41.17
C TRP A 171 -10.94 -10.01 39.67
N TRP A 172 -9.89 -10.18 38.87
CA TRP A 172 -9.95 -10.11 37.41
C TRP A 172 -10.57 -11.35 36.77
N LYS A 173 -10.68 -12.45 37.51
CA LYS A 173 -11.16 -13.75 37.01
C LYS A 173 -12.67 -13.88 37.13
N GLU A 174 -13.28 -13.22 38.11
CA GLU A 174 -14.73 -13.17 38.33
C GLU A 174 -15.23 -11.73 38.59
N PRO A 175 -15.04 -10.78 37.65
CA PRO A 175 -15.36 -9.37 37.89
C PRO A 175 -16.88 -9.14 37.96
N ASP A 176 -17.38 -8.52 39.03
CA ASP A 176 -18.80 -8.15 39.18
C ASP A 176 -19.35 -7.46 37.92
N THR A 177 -20.64 -7.67 37.60
CA THR A 177 -21.24 -7.17 36.34
C THR A 177 -21.01 -5.67 36.14
N TYR A 178 -21.16 -4.85 37.19
CA TYR A 178 -20.90 -3.41 37.13
C TYR A 178 -19.40 -3.09 36.95
N THR A 179 -18.52 -3.78 37.68
CA THR A 179 -17.07 -3.62 37.59
C THR A 179 -16.56 -4.00 36.20
N GLY A 180 -17.08 -5.07 35.61
CA GLY A 180 -16.77 -5.51 34.24
C GLY A 180 -17.12 -4.47 33.18
N ILE A 181 -18.30 -3.83 33.31
CA ILE A 181 -18.73 -2.74 32.42
C ILE A 181 -17.81 -1.52 32.54
N TYR A 182 -17.45 -1.11 33.76
CA TYR A 182 -16.55 0.02 33.96
C TYR A 182 -15.16 -0.24 33.36
N ILE A 183 -14.58 -1.42 33.60
CA ILE A 183 -13.27 -1.80 33.04
C ILE A 183 -13.32 -1.82 31.51
N PHE A 184 -14.36 -2.44 30.93
CA PHE A 184 -14.51 -2.48 29.48
C PHE A 184 -14.65 -1.07 28.88
N THR A 185 -15.44 -0.20 29.52
CA THR A 185 -15.61 1.19 29.06
C THR A 185 -14.29 1.96 29.09
N ILE A 186 -13.50 1.81 30.16
CA ILE A 186 -12.17 2.45 30.28
C ILE A 186 -11.21 1.92 29.19
N LEU A 187 -11.23 0.61 28.92
CA LEU A 187 -10.42 0.01 27.87
C LEU A 187 -10.79 0.56 26.49
N ILE A 188 -12.08 0.64 26.15
CA ILE A 188 -12.54 1.17 24.86
C ILE A 188 -12.19 2.65 24.70
N VAL A 189 -12.40 3.48 25.72
CA VAL A 189 -12.00 4.89 25.70
C VAL A 189 -10.48 5.02 25.55
N GLY A 190 -9.71 4.18 26.25
CA GLY A 190 -8.26 4.10 26.11
C GLY A 190 -7.82 3.75 24.68
N VAL A 191 -8.41 2.70 24.09
CA VAL A 191 -8.14 2.29 22.69
C VAL A 191 -8.41 3.45 21.73
N PHE A 192 -9.53 4.17 21.89
CA PHE A 192 -9.86 5.32 21.05
C PHE A 192 -8.81 6.43 21.14
N ILE A 193 -8.45 6.84 22.37
CA ILE A 193 -7.46 7.92 22.60
C ILE A 193 -6.09 7.53 22.05
N PHE A 194 -5.59 6.34 22.37
CA PHE A 194 -4.29 5.89 21.90
C PHE A 194 -4.26 5.66 20.38
N SER A 195 -5.37 5.21 19.78
CA SER A 195 -5.47 5.09 18.32
C SER A 195 -5.38 6.46 17.65
N MET A 196 -6.04 7.49 18.19
CA MET A 196 -5.92 8.87 17.69
C MET A 196 -4.49 9.40 17.82
N ILE A 197 -3.86 9.21 18.98
CA ILE A 197 -2.46 9.62 19.19
C ILE A 197 -1.53 8.93 18.19
N ARG A 198 -1.68 7.63 17.99
CA ARG A 198 -0.89 6.85 17.02
C ARG A 198 -1.05 7.38 15.60
N THR A 199 -2.28 7.65 15.17
CA THR A 199 -2.57 8.17 13.83
C THR A 199 -1.97 9.57 13.62
N ILE A 200 -2.18 10.49 14.57
CA ILE A 200 -1.62 11.84 14.49
C ILE A 200 -0.08 11.79 14.46
N HIS A 201 0.53 11.01 15.35
CA HIS A 201 1.98 10.85 15.40
C HIS A 201 2.56 10.30 14.10
N TYR A 202 1.89 9.32 13.50
CA TYR A 202 2.29 8.72 12.23
C TYR A 202 2.28 9.74 11.07
N PHE A 203 1.18 10.47 10.89
CA PHE A 203 1.08 11.44 9.80
C PHE A 203 2.02 12.63 9.99
N LEU A 204 2.22 13.09 11.24
CA LEU A 204 3.24 14.10 11.55
C LEU A 204 4.64 13.61 11.19
N MET A 205 4.97 12.36 11.50
CA MET A 205 6.27 11.79 11.13
C MET A 205 6.48 11.78 9.62
N CYS A 206 5.49 11.34 8.84
CA CYS A 206 5.58 11.31 7.37
C CYS A 206 5.73 12.72 6.79
N MET A 207 4.98 13.69 7.32
CA MET A 207 5.09 15.10 6.94
C MET A 207 6.50 15.66 7.22
N ILE A 208 7.06 15.41 8.41
CA ILE A 208 8.41 15.86 8.75
C ILE A 208 9.45 15.17 7.86
N SER A 209 9.30 13.86 7.60
CA SER A 209 10.16 13.12 6.66
C SER A 209 10.17 13.77 5.28
N SER A 210 9.00 14.10 4.75
CA SER A 210 8.86 14.77 3.45
C SER A 210 9.57 16.12 3.43
N ILE A 211 9.29 17.00 4.41
CA ILE A 211 9.89 18.34 4.47
C ILE A 211 11.41 18.26 4.51
N HIS A 212 11.96 17.36 5.34
CA HIS A 212 13.41 17.19 5.43
C HIS A 212 14.00 16.62 4.14
N LEU A 213 13.32 15.68 3.49
CA LEU A 213 13.82 15.07 2.27
C LEU A 213 13.75 16.05 1.09
N HIS A 214 12.66 16.81 0.96
CA HIS A 214 12.53 17.94 0.04
C HIS A 214 13.67 18.94 0.23
N ASN A 215 13.91 19.39 1.46
CA ASN A 215 14.96 20.38 1.76
C ASN A 215 16.37 19.86 1.46
N ARG A 216 16.65 18.57 1.76
CA ARG A 216 17.93 17.95 1.42
C ARG A 216 18.11 17.80 -0.09
N MET A 217 17.07 17.37 -0.80
CA MET A 217 17.09 17.27 -2.25
C MET A 217 17.35 18.64 -2.88
N PHE A 218 16.63 19.67 -2.44
CA PHE A 218 16.81 21.06 -2.87
C PHE A 218 18.23 21.58 -2.63
N GLN A 219 18.77 21.40 -1.42
CA GLN A 219 20.14 21.81 -1.10
C GLN A 219 21.19 21.08 -1.93
N SER A 220 20.98 19.78 -2.20
CA SER A 220 21.91 18.97 -2.99
C SER A 220 21.91 19.36 -4.46
N ILE A 221 20.73 19.68 -5.01
CA ILE A 221 20.61 20.11 -6.41
C ILE A 221 21.22 21.49 -6.62
N ILE A 222 20.99 22.46 -5.73
CA ILE A 222 21.60 23.81 -5.87
C ILE A 222 23.13 23.75 -5.81
N ARG A 223 23.69 22.78 -5.08
CA ARG A 223 25.12 22.57 -4.96
C ARG A 223 25.67 21.56 -5.97
N ALA A 224 24.85 21.02 -6.87
CA ALA A 224 25.29 20.02 -7.84
C ALA A 224 26.19 20.67 -8.92
N PRO A 225 27.16 19.93 -9.48
CA PRO A 225 28.02 20.44 -10.53
C PRO A 225 27.26 20.88 -11.77
N LEU A 226 27.74 21.90 -12.49
CA LEU A 226 27.13 22.32 -13.77
C LEU A 226 26.93 21.12 -14.74
N LEU A 227 27.88 20.17 -14.74
CA LEU A 227 27.81 18.92 -15.50
C LEU A 227 26.52 18.12 -15.24
N PHE A 228 25.98 18.17 -14.00
CA PHE A 228 24.72 17.51 -13.67
C PHE A 228 23.55 18.12 -14.45
N PHE A 229 23.49 19.45 -14.59
CA PHE A 229 22.44 20.15 -15.30
C PHE A 229 22.55 19.99 -16.82
N ASP A 230 23.77 19.87 -17.35
CA ASP A 230 23.98 19.57 -18.77
C ASP A 230 23.54 18.13 -19.13
N GLN A 231 23.69 17.19 -18.19
CA GLN A 231 23.30 15.78 -18.38
C GLN A 231 21.82 15.50 -18.07
N ASN A 232 21.16 16.36 -17.30
CA ASN A 232 19.78 16.16 -16.85
C ASN A 232 18.90 17.34 -17.28
N PRO A 233 17.92 17.12 -18.17
CA PRO A 233 17.04 18.19 -18.60
C PRO A 233 16.21 18.72 -17.43
N VAL A 234 15.87 20.02 -17.47
CA VAL A 234 15.15 20.71 -16.39
C VAL A 234 13.83 20.03 -16.06
N GLY A 235 13.07 19.56 -17.07
CA GLY A 235 11.82 18.82 -16.86
C GLY A 235 11.97 17.56 -16.01
N ARG A 236 13.10 16.85 -16.10
CA ARG A 236 13.38 15.68 -15.25
C ARG A 236 13.50 16.08 -13.78
N ILE A 237 14.20 17.18 -13.50
CA ILE A 237 14.38 17.70 -12.14
C ILE A 237 13.04 18.18 -11.60
N LEU A 238 12.26 18.90 -12.41
CA LEU A 238 10.92 19.39 -12.04
C LEU A 238 9.99 18.22 -11.68
N ASN A 239 10.00 17.15 -12.48
CA ASN A 239 9.19 15.96 -12.22
C ASN A 239 9.55 15.29 -10.88
N ARG A 240 10.81 15.38 -10.42
CA ARG A 240 11.19 14.91 -9.06
C ARG A 240 10.52 15.74 -7.97
N PHE A 241 10.54 17.07 -8.10
CA PHE A 241 9.94 17.97 -7.13
C PHE A 241 8.40 17.96 -7.14
N ALA A 242 7.79 17.75 -8.30
CA ALA A 242 6.34 17.73 -8.41
C ALA A 242 5.78 16.33 -8.12
N LYS A 243 6.10 15.35 -8.98
CA LYS A 243 5.45 14.04 -8.98
C LYS A 243 5.99 13.11 -7.91
N ASP A 244 7.31 12.95 -7.80
CA ASP A 244 7.88 11.99 -6.86
C ASP A 244 7.66 12.43 -5.40
N ILE A 245 7.77 13.74 -5.12
CA ILE A 245 7.40 14.31 -3.81
C ILE A 245 5.88 14.23 -3.58
N GLY A 246 5.04 14.58 -4.56
CA GLY A 246 3.58 14.47 -4.42
C GLY A 246 3.13 13.04 -4.09
N CYS A 247 3.71 12.03 -4.76
CA CYS A 247 3.49 10.62 -4.45
C CYS A 247 3.92 10.25 -3.01
N MET A 248 5.06 10.77 -2.55
CA MET A 248 5.57 10.55 -1.20
C MET A 248 4.70 11.20 -0.11
N ASP A 249 4.01 12.29 -0.43
CA ASP A 249 3.25 13.11 0.53
C ASP A 249 1.79 12.68 0.65
N GLU A 250 1.16 12.34 -0.47
CA GLU A 250 -0.28 12.04 -0.50
C GLU A 250 -0.56 10.54 -0.52
N MET A 251 0.10 9.79 -1.41
CA MET A 251 -0.24 8.39 -1.65
C MET A 251 0.48 7.44 -0.69
N LEU A 252 1.78 7.65 -0.46
CA LEU A 252 2.60 6.77 0.36
C LEU A 252 2.12 6.67 1.82
N PRO A 253 1.81 7.78 2.55
CA PRO A 253 1.49 7.67 3.97
C PRO A 253 0.19 6.90 4.22
N SER A 254 -0.82 7.09 3.37
CA SER A 254 -2.08 6.34 3.49
C SER A 254 -1.87 4.84 3.26
N ALA A 255 -1.20 4.45 2.17
CA ALA A 255 -0.96 3.03 1.88
C ALA A 255 -0.10 2.37 2.97
N PHE A 256 0.91 3.09 3.47
CA PHE A 256 1.84 2.56 4.45
C PHE A 256 1.21 2.45 5.84
N PHE A 257 0.35 3.39 6.25
CA PHE A 257 -0.44 3.29 7.48
C PHE A 257 -1.32 2.03 7.51
N ASP A 258 -1.98 1.73 6.39
CA ASP A 258 -2.81 0.54 6.26
C ASP A 258 -1.97 -0.74 6.42
N VAL A 259 -0.81 -0.82 5.77
CA VAL A 259 0.09 -1.97 5.87
C VAL A 259 0.57 -2.18 7.30
N ILE A 260 1.00 -1.12 8.00
CA ILE A 260 1.41 -1.21 9.41
C ILE A 260 0.25 -1.69 10.27
N THR A 261 -0.92 -1.08 10.11
CA THR A 261 -2.10 -1.42 10.93
C THR A 261 -2.51 -2.87 10.73
N ILE A 262 -2.64 -3.31 9.48
CA ILE A 262 -3.01 -4.69 9.15
C ILE A 262 -1.97 -5.69 9.65
N ALA A 263 -0.67 -5.39 9.52
CA ALA A 263 0.38 -6.24 10.04
C ALA A 263 0.31 -6.38 11.57
N LEU A 264 0.13 -5.28 12.29
CA LEU A 264 -0.01 -5.28 13.75
C LEU A 264 -1.27 -6.00 14.20
N THR A 265 -2.41 -5.76 13.54
CA THR A 265 -3.67 -6.44 13.86
C THR A 265 -3.61 -7.93 13.56
N ALA A 266 -2.97 -8.33 12.45
CA ALA A 266 -2.74 -9.74 12.14
C ALA A 266 -1.88 -10.41 13.23
N ILE A 267 -0.77 -9.78 13.65
CA ILE A 267 0.07 -10.29 14.74
C ILE A 267 -0.73 -10.37 16.06
N GLY A 268 -1.57 -9.37 16.35
CA GLY A 268 -2.44 -9.36 17.53
C GLY A 268 -3.45 -10.50 17.53
N ILE A 269 -4.09 -10.77 16.38
CA ILE A 269 -5.00 -11.91 16.22
C ILE A 269 -4.25 -13.24 16.39
N LEU A 270 -3.07 -13.39 15.78
CA LEU A 270 -2.25 -14.60 15.94
C LEU A 270 -1.88 -14.86 17.40
N PHE A 271 -1.50 -13.80 18.11
CA PHE A 271 -1.17 -13.88 19.53
C PHE A 271 -2.39 -14.28 20.36
N LEU A 272 -3.54 -13.64 20.13
CA LEU A 272 -4.77 -13.86 20.88
C LEU A 272 -5.37 -15.26 20.63
N VAL A 273 -5.35 -15.74 19.39
CA VAL A 273 -5.72 -17.14 19.07
C VAL A 273 -4.74 -18.14 19.72
N GLY A 274 -3.45 -17.82 19.72
CA GLY A 274 -2.41 -18.63 20.35
C GLY A 274 -2.57 -18.73 21.88
N LEU A 275 -3.05 -17.66 22.54
CA LEU A 275 -3.36 -17.65 23.97
C LEU A 275 -4.56 -18.54 24.31
N VAL A 276 -5.60 -18.52 23.48
CA VAL A 276 -6.80 -19.36 23.68
C VAL A 276 -6.45 -20.84 23.51
N ASN A 277 -5.85 -21.21 22.38
CA ASN A 277 -5.45 -22.59 22.16
C ASN A 277 -4.27 -22.69 21.18
N PRO A 278 -3.08 -23.15 21.63
CA PRO A 278 -1.91 -23.30 20.77
C PRO A 278 -2.12 -24.24 19.57
N TRP A 279 -3.02 -25.22 19.66
CA TRP A 279 -3.30 -26.15 18.55
C TRP A 279 -3.96 -25.46 17.35
N LEU A 280 -4.66 -24.34 17.57
CA LEU A 280 -5.27 -23.54 16.50
C LEU A 280 -4.22 -22.77 15.66
N LEU A 281 -2.97 -22.68 16.10
CA LEU A 281 -1.88 -22.08 15.32
C LEU A 281 -1.42 -22.96 14.16
N LEU A 282 -1.62 -24.29 14.24
CA LEU A 282 -1.14 -25.22 13.22
C LEU A 282 -1.82 -25.00 11.86
N PRO A 283 -3.18 -24.92 11.76
CA PRO A 283 -3.85 -24.55 10.51
C PRO A 283 -3.37 -23.21 9.95
N ILE A 284 -3.14 -22.22 10.82
CA ILE A 284 -2.69 -20.89 10.41
C ILE A 284 -1.30 -20.95 9.77
N LEU A 285 -0.37 -21.67 10.39
CA LEU A 285 0.99 -21.81 9.89
C LEU A 285 1.00 -22.50 8.53
N PHE A 286 0.21 -23.56 8.34
CA PHE A 286 0.07 -24.24 7.06
C PHE A 286 -0.49 -23.32 5.96
N LEU A 287 -1.58 -22.60 6.25
CA LEU A 287 -2.20 -21.69 5.29
C LEU A 287 -1.31 -20.47 4.99
N SER A 288 -0.54 -20.00 5.95
CA SER A 288 0.44 -18.92 5.77
C SER A 288 1.52 -19.28 4.73
N VAL A 289 2.01 -20.53 4.73
CA VAL A 289 2.97 -20.99 3.71
C VAL A 289 2.35 -20.98 2.31
N ILE A 290 1.12 -21.49 2.17
CA ILE A 290 0.36 -21.48 0.91
C ILE A 290 0.18 -20.03 0.42
N PHE A 291 -0.21 -19.15 1.33
CA PHE A 291 -0.39 -17.74 1.04
C PHE A 291 0.88 -17.07 0.52
N VAL A 292 2.04 -17.28 1.18
CA VAL A 292 3.31 -16.69 0.73
C VAL A 292 3.66 -17.13 -0.69
N LYS A 293 3.40 -18.39 -1.04
CA LYS A 293 3.60 -18.89 -2.41
C LYS A 293 2.65 -18.23 -3.42
N PHE A 294 1.36 -18.12 -3.08
CA PHE A 294 0.38 -17.40 -3.90
C PHE A 294 0.75 -15.93 -4.10
N ARG A 295 1.19 -15.25 -3.03
CA ARG A 295 1.65 -13.85 -3.10
C ARG A 295 2.86 -13.70 -4.03
N GLN A 296 3.85 -14.59 -3.92
CA GLN A 296 5.03 -14.56 -4.79
C GLN A 296 4.67 -14.76 -6.26
N PHE A 297 3.72 -15.65 -6.56
CA PHE A 297 3.21 -15.85 -7.90
C PHE A 297 2.49 -14.60 -8.42
N TYR A 298 1.55 -14.06 -7.64
CA TYR A 298 0.79 -12.86 -7.99
C TYR A 298 1.69 -11.66 -8.26
N LEU A 299 2.65 -11.36 -7.38
CA LEU A 299 3.50 -10.18 -7.53
C LEU A 299 4.35 -10.20 -8.81
N LYS A 300 4.82 -11.38 -9.23
CA LYS A 300 5.56 -11.53 -10.50
C LYS A 300 4.65 -11.17 -11.68
N THR A 301 3.47 -11.77 -11.75
CA THR A 301 2.51 -11.53 -12.85
C THR A 301 1.98 -10.10 -12.84
N ALA A 302 1.56 -9.58 -11.68
CA ALA A 302 1.01 -8.24 -11.54
C ALA A 302 2.01 -7.16 -11.96
N ARG A 303 3.29 -7.35 -11.67
CA ARG A 303 4.36 -6.44 -12.08
C ARG A 303 4.52 -6.37 -13.60
N ASP A 304 4.54 -7.52 -14.27
CA ASP A 304 4.67 -7.57 -15.72
C ASP A 304 3.44 -6.99 -16.43
N VAL A 305 2.23 -7.27 -15.93
CA VAL A 305 0.98 -6.70 -16.45
C VAL A 305 0.95 -5.18 -16.21
N LYS A 306 1.40 -4.70 -15.05
CA LYS A 306 1.49 -3.26 -14.75
C LYS A 306 2.51 -2.56 -15.67
N ARG A 307 3.62 -3.23 -15.98
CA ARG A 307 4.60 -2.73 -16.96
C ARG A 307 3.99 -2.64 -18.36
N LEU A 308 3.24 -3.65 -18.78
CA LEU A 308 2.54 -3.64 -20.07
C LEU A 308 1.58 -2.44 -20.15
N GLU A 309 0.76 -2.22 -19.13
CA GLU A 309 -0.13 -1.06 -19.04
C GLU A 309 0.64 0.27 -19.18
N SER A 310 1.70 0.45 -18.39
CA SER A 310 2.53 1.65 -18.46
C SER A 310 3.14 1.90 -19.85
N THR A 311 3.58 0.86 -20.55
CA THR A 311 4.15 1.00 -21.91
C THR A 311 3.07 1.33 -22.94
N THR A 312 1.88 0.72 -22.83
CA THR A 312 0.76 1.01 -23.74
C THR A 312 0.14 2.38 -23.52
N ARG A 313 0.35 3.00 -22.35
CA ARG A 313 -0.18 4.32 -22.02
C ARG A 313 0.51 5.47 -22.74
N SER A 314 1.84 5.38 -22.92
CA SER A 314 2.63 6.47 -23.53
C SER A 314 2.22 6.82 -24.97
N PRO A 315 1.99 5.85 -25.89
CA PRO A 315 1.56 6.16 -27.25
C PRO A 315 0.27 7.00 -27.34
N VAL A 316 -0.67 6.80 -26.41
CA VAL A 316 -1.93 7.58 -26.37
C VAL A 316 -1.64 9.07 -26.17
N PHE A 317 -0.74 9.39 -25.23
CA PHE A 317 -0.35 10.78 -24.95
C PHE A 317 0.50 11.37 -26.07
N THR A 318 1.46 10.61 -26.60
CA THR A 318 2.31 11.07 -27.71
C THR A 318 1.49 11.37 -28.95
N HIS A 319 0.56 10.48 -29.33
CA HIS A 319 -0.32 10.69 -30.47
C HIS A 319 -1.23 11.91 -30.27
N LEU A 320 -1.78 12.09 -29.06
CA LEU A 320 -2.60 13.25 -28.73
C LEU A 320 -1.80 14.55 -28.84
N SER A 321 -0.60 14.60 -28.27
CA SER A 321 0.30 15.76 -28.31
C SER A 321 0.67 16.13 -29.75
N SER A 322 1.13 15.16 -30.56
CA SER A 322 1.47 15.41 -31.97
C SER A 322 0.27 15.87 -32.80
N SER A 323 -0.93 15.36 -32.49
CA SER A 323 -2.16 15.77 -33.17
C SER A 323 -2.59 17.19 -32.82
N LEU A 324 -2.35 17.64 -31.58
CA LEU A 324 -2.62 19.00 -31.14
C LEU A 324 -1.68 20.01 -31.81
N VAL A 325 -0.39 19.72 -31.84
CA VAL A 325 0.62 20.56 -32.50
C VAL A 325 0.38 20.63 -34.01
N GLY A 326 0.10 19.48 -34.64
CA GLY A 326 -0.14 19.36 -36.09
C GLY A 326 -1.59 19.62 -36.53
N LEU A 327 -2.45 20.18 -35.69
CA LEU A 327 -3.90 20.21 -35.92
C LEU A 327 -4.30 20.95 -37.20
N THR A 328 -3.62 22.05 -37.53
CA THR A 328 -3.87 22.85 -38.74
C THR A 328 -3.56 22.06 -40.00
N THR A 329 -2.42 21.37 -40.02
CA THR A 329 -1.99 20.48 -41.11
C THR A 329 -2.95 19.31 -41.28
N LEU A 330 -3.38 18.68 -40.18
CA LEU A 330 -4.36 17.59 -40.18
C LEU A 330 -5.67 18.00 -40.85
N ARG A 331 -6.18 19.18 -40.51
CA ARG A 331 -7.41 19.74 -41.10
C ARG A 331 -7.23 20.16 -42.55
N ALA A 332 -6.07 20.72 -42.90
CA ALA A 332 -5.75 21.10 -44.27
C ALA A 332 -5.72 19.87 -45.21
N HIS A 333 -5.27 18.72 -44.70
CA HIS A 333 -5.24 17.45 -45.44
C HIS A 333 -6.49 16.58 -45.25
N GLN A 334 -7.49 17.02 -44.49
CA GLN A 334 -8.74 16.26 -44.21
C GLN A 334 -8.50 14.83 -43.69
N CYS A 335 -7.44 14.66 -42.87
CA CYS A 335 -7.01 13.35 -42.36
C CYS A 335 -7.50 13.07 -40.94
N GLU A 336 -8.47 13.83 -40.42
CA GLU A 336 -8.92 13.74 -39.03
C GLU A 336 -9.48 12.36 -38.69
N VAL A 337 -10.25 11.76 -39.61
CA VAL A 337 -10.84 10.42 -39.42
C VAL A 337 -9.75 9.34 -39.29
N VAL A 338 -8.69 9.45 -40.09
CA VAL A 338 -7.57 8.50 -40.05
C VAL A 338 -6.83 8.60 -38.72
N PHE A 339 -6.54 9.82 -38.27
CA PHE A 339 -5.88 10.02 -36.98
C PHE A 339 -6.77 9.64 -35.79
N GLN A 340 -8.09 9.83 -35.90
CA GLN A 340 -9.04 9.36 -34.91
C GLN A 340 -8.99 7.82 -34.80
N GLN A 341 -8.96 7.10 -35.92
CA GLN A 341 -8.84 5.64 -35.91
C GLN A 341 -7.54 5.15 -35.28
N ILE A 342 -6.42 5.83 -35.55
CA ILE A 342 -5.13 5.51 -34.92
C ILE A 342 -5.18 5.75 -33.41
N PHE A 343 -5.81 6.85 -32.97
CA PHE A 343 -6.01 7.14 -31.57
C PHE A 343 -6.88 6.08 -30.87
N ASP A 344 -7.99 5.69 -31.50
CA ASP A 344 -8.88 4.64 -31.00
C ASP A 344 -8.13 3.30 -30.86
N GLU A 345 -7.29 2.92 -31.83
CA GLU A 345 -6.46 1.70 -31.75
C GLU A 345 -5.45 1.76 -30.59
N CYS A 346 -4.79 2.92 -30.40
CA CYS A 346 -3.89 3.13 -29.26
C CYS A 346 -4.63 3.01 -27.92
N GLN A 347 -5.83 3.59 -27.85
CA GLN A 347 -6.68 3.56 -26.67
C GLN A 347 -7.20 2.15 -26.37
N ASP A 348 -7.57 1.36 -27.38
CA ASP A 348 -8.03 -0.02 -27.23
C ASP A 348 -6.92 -0.92 -26.68
N VAL A 349 -5.70 -0.77 -27.20
CA VAL A 349 -4.53 -1.51 -26.69
C VAL A 349 -4.27 -1.15 -25.22
N HIS A 350 -4.26 0.14 -24.87
CA HIS A 350 -4.10 0.57 -23.47
C HIS A 350 -5.22 0.06 -22.56
N SER A 351 -6.48 0.18 -23.00
CA SER A 351 -7.65 -0.23 -22.22
C SER A 351 -7.67 -1.74 -22.00
N SER A 352 -7.24 -2.54 -22.98
CA SER A 352 -7.09 -3.99 -22.84
C SER A 352 -6.03 -4.37 -21.80
N ALA A 353 -4.89 -3.67 -21.78
CA ALA A 353 -3.83 -3.88 -20.79
C ALA A 353 -4.28 -3.47 -19.37
N TRP A 354 -4.98 -2.34 -19.26
CA TRP A 354 -5.59 -1.90 -18.00
C TRP A 354 -6.64 -2.90 -17.48
N TYR A 355 -7.49 -3.43 -18.36
CA TYR A 355 -8.46 -4.45 -17.98
C TYR A 355 -7.78 -5.72 -17.47
N MET A 356 -6.70 -6.17 -18.14
CA MET A 356 -5.91 -7.32 -17.68
C MET A 356 -5.31 -7.10 -16.27
N PHE A 357 -4.87 -5.89 -15.96
CA PHE A 357 -4.41 -5.52 -14.62
C PHE A 357 -5.53 -5.64 -13.58
N LEU A 358 -6.72 -5.11 -13.88
CA LEU A 358 -7.90 -5.21 -13.01
C LEU A 358 -8.32 -6.67 -12.81
N ALA A 359 -8.40 -7.45 -13.89
CA ALA A 359 -8.79 -8.85 -13.85
C ALA A 359 -7.82 -9.69 -13.02
N THR A 360 -6.51 -9.47 -13.17
CA THR A 360 -5.47 -10.15 -12.37
C THR A 360 -5.60 -9.83 -10.88
N THR A 361 -5.86 -8.56 -10.53
CA THR A 361 -6.07 -8.13 -9.14
C THR A 361 -7.33 -8.75 -8.52
N ARG A 362 -8.41 -8.88 -9.31
CA ARG A 362 -9.66 -9.52 -8.87
C ARG A 362 -9.53 -11.02 -8.71
N TRP A 363 -8.90 -11.70 -9.67
CA TRP A 363 -8.61 -13.13 -9.61
C TRP A 363 -7.84 -13.48 -8.34
N PHE A 364 -6.79 -12.72 -8.03
CA PHE A 364 -6.01 -12.93 -6.81
C PHE A 364 -6.84 -12.73 -5.55
N GLY A 365 -7.70 -11.71 -5.51
CA GLY A 365 -8.63 -11.48 -4.40
C GLY A 365 -9.54 -12.67 -4.11
N ILE A 366 -10.16 -13.23 -5.15
CA ILE A 366 -11.04 -14.40 -5.02
C ILE A 366 -10.29 -15.61 -4.42
N TRP A 367 -9.06 -15.87 -4.86
CA TRP A 367 -8.26 -16.97 -4.32
C TRP A 367 -7.83 -16.74 -2.87
N LEU A 368 -7.55 -15.50 -2.48
CA LEU A 368 -7.31 -15.16 -1.08
C LEU A 368 -8.54 -15.43 -0.21
N ASP A 369 -9.73 -15.04 -0.67
CA ASP A 369 -10.98 -15.28 0.05
C ASP A 369 -11.22 -16.79 0.24
N TRP A 370 -10.93 -17.63 -0.76
CA TRP A 370 -11.02 -19.10 -0.62
C TRP A 370 -10.07 -19.67 0.46
N ILE A 371 -8.84 -19.16 0.54
CA ILE A 371 -7.88 -19.55 1.59
C ILE A 371 -8.42 -19.16 2.97
N CYS A 372 -9.00 -17.96 3.09
CA CYS A 372 -9.57 -17.46 4.33
C CYS A 372 -10.86 -18.19 4.75
N VAL A 373 -11.74 -18.54 3.81
CA VAL A 373 -12.92 -19.38 4.09
C VAL A 373 -12.48 -20.77 4.58
N THR A 374 -11.45 -21.34 3.95
CA THR A 374 -10.86 -22.61 4.40
C THR A 374 -10.28 -22.47 5.82
N TYR A 375 -9.63 -21.35 6.13
CA TYR A 375 -9.14 -21.05 7.47
C TYR A 375 -10.27 -20.99 8.50
N VAL A 376 -11.33 -20.22 8.25
CA VAL A 376 -12.49 -20.10 9.14
C VAL A 376 -13.18 -21.45 9.35
N ALA A 377 -13.29 -22.26 8.30
CA ALA A 377 -13.81 -23.63 8.39
C ALA A 377 -12.93 -24.49 9.31
N CYS A 378 -11.61 -24.49 9.11
CA CYS A 378 -10.66 -25.23 9.95
C CYS A 378 -10.75 -24.81 11.43
N VAL A 379 -10.80 -23.50 11.72
CA VAL A 379 -10.95 -22.99 13.08
C VAL A 379 -12.27 -23.45 13.68
N THR A 380 -13.39 -23.30 12.95
CA THR A 380 -14.71 -23.72 13.43
C THR A 380 -14.78 -25.21 13.74
N TYR A 381 -14.26 -26.07 12.86
CA TYR A 381 -14.21 -27.52 13.11
C TYR A 381 -13.26 -27.89 14.26
N ALA A 382 -12.13 -27.21 14.38
CA ALA A 382 -11.20 -27.42 15.50
C ALA A 382 -11.86 -27.02 16.83
N CYS A 383 -12.60 -25.91 16.87
CA CYS A 383 -13.37 -25.48 18.03
C CYS A 383 -14.43 -26.52 18.44
N LEU A 384 -15.12 -27.15 17.48
CA LEU A 384 -16.07 -28.24 17.75
C LEU A 384 -15.39 -29.50 18.32
N GLY A 385 -14.25 -29.89 17.75
CA GLY A 385 -13.46 -31.04 18.21
C GLY A 385 -12.85 -30.84 19.60
N LEU A 386 -12.60 -29.59 19.99
CA LEU A 386 -12.06 -29.17 21.29
C LEU A 386 -13.16 -28.70 22.26
N SER A 387 -14.43 -28.98 21.97
CA SER A 387 -15.60 -28.53 22.76
C SER A 387 -15.56 -28.93 24.25
N THR A 388 -14.77 -29.96 24.60
CA THR A 388 -14.57 -30.38 26.00
C THR A 388 -13.56 -29.52 26.77
N SER A 389 -12.69 -28.79 26.07
CA SER A 389 -11.55 -28.07 26.66
C SER A 389 -11.61 -26.56 26.46
N MET A 390 -12.60 -26.07 25.72
CA MET A 390 -12.71 -24.66 25.34
C MET A 390 -14.11 -24.15 25.65
N THR A 391 -14.18 -22.97 26.25
CA THR A 391 -15.44 -22.31 26.59
C THR A 391 -16.11 -21.71 25.35
N GLY A 392 -17.42 -21.47 25.42
CA GLY A 392 -18.17 -20.88 24.30
C GLY A 392 -17.66 -19.49 23.90
N SER A 393 -17.24 -18.68 24.89
CA SER A 393 -16.67 -17.35 24.65
C SER A 393 -15.31 -17.41 23.94
N GLU A 394 -14.42 -18.32 24.36
CA GLU A 394 -13.13 -18.56 23.70
C GLU A 394 -13.28 -19.02 22.25
N ALA A 395 -14.26 -19.88 21.98
CA ALA A 395 -14.63 -20.29 20.62
C ALA A 395 -15.10 -19.09 19.78
N GLY A 396 -15.98 -18.26 20.36
CA GLY A 396 -16.51 -17.07 19.71
C GLY A 396 -15.43 -16.05 19.37
N LEU A 397 -14.47 -15.85 20.28
CA LEU A 397 -13.31 -15.00 20.06
C LEU A 397 -12.46 -15.53 18.89
N ALA A 398 -12.09 -16.81 18.91
CA ALA A 398 -11.26 -17.40 17.85
C ALA A 398 -11.91 -17.32 16.47
N ILE A 399 -13.21 -17.62 16.36
CA ILE A 399 -13.97 -17.56 15.10
C ILE A 399 -14.11 -16.11 14.62
N SER A 400 -14.46 -15.18 15.51
CA SER A 400 -14.62 -13.76 15.16
C SER A 400 -13.29 -13.13 14.72
N SER A 401 -12.19 -13.44 15.41
CA SER A 401 -10.85 -13.00 15.01
C SER A 401 -10.41 -13.61 13.69
N ALA A 402 -10.74 -14.89 13.42
CA ALA A 402 -10.45 -15.53 12.13
C ALA A 402 -11.23 -14.89 10.97
N MET A 403 -12.50 -14.54 11.21
CA MET A 403 -13.32 -13.83 10.22
C MET A 403 -12.78 -12.42 9.94
N ALA A 404 -12.40 -11.66 10.98
CA ALA A 404 -11.83 -10.33 10.83
C ALA A 404 -10.56 -10.33 9.95
N LEU A 405 -9.70 -11.33 10.13
CA LEU A 405 -8.47 -11.46 9.35
C LEU A 405 -8.73 -11.58 7.84
N THR A 406 -9.84 -12.20 7.44
CA THR A 406 -10.18 -12.48 6.03
C THR A 406 -10.20 -11.21 5.18
N GLY A 407 -10.99 -10.20 5.57
CA GLY A 407 -11.11 -8.96 4.80
C GLY A 407 -9.86 -8.09 4.85
N MET A 408 -9.24 -8.00 6.04
CA MET A 408 -8.06 -7.16 6.26
C MET A 408 -6.85 -7.65 5.45
N PHE A 409 -6.70 -8.96 5.29
CA PHE A 409 -5.54 -9.52 4.62
C PHE A 409 -5.54 -9.27 3.11
N GLN A 410 -6.71 -9.40 2.45
CA GLN A 410 -6.84 -9.03 1.03
C GLN A 410 -6.46 -7.56 0.80
N TRP A 411 -7.00 -6.66 1.62
CA TRP A 411 -6.68 -5.24 1.57
C TRP A 411 -5.18 -5.01 1.81
N GLY A 412 -4.61 -5.66 2.83
CA GLY A 412 -3.20 -5.55 3.18
C GLY A 412 -2.24 -5.96 2.09
N VAL A 413 -2.56 -6.99 1.29
CA VAL A 413 -1.70 -7.35 0.15
C VAL A 413 -1.71 -6.27 -0.92
N ARG A 414 -2.88 -5.70 -1.25
CA ARG A 414 -2.98 -4.62 -2.24
C ARG A 414 -2.21 -3.39 -1.77
N GLN A 415 -2.41 -2.98 -0.53
CA GLN A 415 -1.68 -1.84 0.05
C GLN A 415 -0.17 -2.11 0.14
N SER A 416 0.25 -3.35 0.41
CA SER A 416 1.69 -3.69 0.40
C SER A 416 2.34 -3.52 -0.97
N ALA A 417 1.61 -3.83 -2.04
CA ALA A 417 2.08 -3.63 -3.41
C ALA A 417 2.11 -2.14 -3.77
N GLU A 418 1.12 -1.38 -3.29
CA GLU A 418 1.07 0.06 -3.50
C GLU A 418 2.23 0.78 -2.78
N VAL A 419 2.55 0.38 -1.55
CA VAL A 419 3.73 0.87 -0.83
C VAL A 419 5.01 0.59 -1.62
N GLU A 420 5.20 -0.62 -2.15
CA GLU A 420 6.38 -0.95 -2.96
C GLU A 420 6.47 -0.07 -4.23
N ASN A 421 5.34 0.19 -4.89
CA ASN A 421 5.28 1.08 -6.05
C ASN A 421 5.67 2.53 -5.69
N GLN A 422 5.04 3.10 -4.67
CA GLN A 422 5.26 4.49 -4.27
C GLN A 422 6.65 4.72 -3.65
N MET A 423 7.23 3.69 -3.02
CA MET A 423 8.58 3.76 -2.46
C MET A 423 9.66 3.94 -3.55
N THR A 424 9.36 3.58 -4.80
CA THR A 424 10.25 3.87 -5.94
C THR A 424 10.45 5.38 -6.10
N SER A 425 9.42 6.19 -5.88
CA SER A 425 9.52 7.65 -5.92
C SER A 425 10.44 8.16 -4.82
N VAL A 426 10.32 7.61 -3.60
CA VAL A 426 11.20 7.96 -2.46
C VAL A 426 12.65 7.59 -2.72
N GLU A 427 12.92 6.43 -3.34
CA GLU A 427 14.26 6.02 -3.72
C GLU A 427 14.93 7.06 -4.61
N ARG A 428 14.23 7.57 -5.62
CA ARG A 428 14.73 8.63 -6.51
C ARG A 428 14.95 9.95 -5.80
N VAL A 429 14.05 10.35 -4.91
CA VAL A 429 14.23 11.58 -4.10
C VAL A 429 15.49 11.45 -3.22
N ILE A 430 15.72 10.27 -2.63
CA ILE A 430 16.93 10.00 -1.84
C ILE A 430 18.19 10.04 -2.72
N GLU A 431 18.16 9.50 -3.94
CA GLU A 431 19.29 9.59 -4.87
C GLU A 431 19.67 11.06 -5.16
N TYR A 432 18.67 11.91 -5.45
CA TYR A 432 18.90 13.34 -5.70
C TYR A 432 19.34 14.11 -4.43
N SER A 433 19.00 13.61 -3.24
CA SER A 433 19.48 14.16 -1.97
C SER A 433 20.95 13.84 -1.66
N LYS A 434 21.61 13.01 -2.48
CA LYS A 434 23.00 12.58 -2.30
C LYS A 434 23.88 12.91 -3.50
N LEU A 435 23.47 13.88 -4.31
CA LEU A 435 24.27 14.36 -5.43
C LEU A 435 25.63 14.89 -4.94
N PRO A 436 26.70 14.72 -5.72
CA PRO A 436 28.00 15.28 -5.38
C PRO A 436 27.91 16.80 -5.33
N SER A 437 28.40 17.40 -4.24
CA SER A 437 28.47 18.86 -4.08
C SER A 437 29.67 19.41 -4.84
N GLU A 438 29.50 20.56 -5.50
CA GLU A 438 30.61 21.43 -5.90
C GLU A 438 31.41 21.87 -4.67
N ALA A 439 32.64 22.33 -4.91
CA ALA A 439 33.56 22.77 -3.88
C ALA A 439 32.90 23.80 -2.95
N ALA A 440 33.37 23.84 -1.69
CA ALA A 440 32.83 24.78 -0.71
C ALA A 440 32.89 26.22 -1.25
N LEU A 441 31.88 27.03 -0.93
CA LEU A 441 31.93 28.46 -1.21
C LEU A 441 33.18 29.03 -0.53
N ASP A 442 34.23 29.29 -1.31
CA ASP A 442 35.32 30.13 -0.87
C ASP A 442 34.71 31.50 -0.63
N SER A 443 34.48 31.83 0.64
CA SER A 443 34.17 33.19 1.04
C SER A 443 35.38 34.02 0.65
N ILE A 444 35.28 34.74 -0.45
CA ILE A 444 36.24 35.76 -0.85
C ILE A 444 36.16 36.83 0.25
N ILE A 445 37.01 36.70 1.27
CA ILE A 445 37.28 37.72 2.29
C ILE A 445 38.41 38.60 1.76
#